data_AF-A0A497NK80-F1
#
_entry.id   AF-A0A497NK80-F1
#
_cell.length_a   1.000
_cell.length_b   1.000
_cell.length_c   1.000
_cell.angle_alpha   90.00
_cell.angle_beta   90.00
_cell.angle_gamma   90.00
#
_symmetry.space_group_name_H-M   'P 1'
#
loop_
_entity.id
_entity.type
_entity.pdbx_description
1 polymer ?
#
loop_
_entity_poly.entity_id
_entity_poly.type
_entity_poly.pdbx_seq_one_letter_code
_entity_poly.pdbx_strand_id
1 'polypeptide(L)'
;SAIYVSTTITAVGLLGWRPLAESETPLILVGSAILGPMGEALVSALGAVATLTSLNSALLSAARIAYALAKTELLPKGLATVHGRLRTPYRAVVLSSFLAALFTLTSFVSFLAEAASFGFLTGLLVVNISLIALRRKRRHLPRKFKTPLYPLTPILAVLACLALVPFMDPAVLAVSLAIGLLGLMVFLFELTTARTREAAIGGFSLASGLAVLLILYILDVRLGWEISSWAHHVLLACGLIQALASPFCAIPLGEFYVAVSRPLGLVKEPGVVLSSRAAKAITALERLMGILQIGTAPLTAIILYSLTTLLVRGMYMPFMVAPLPPEPAYVPLLVVMCISLVFSTLAAIISGLILVKRRYAT
;
A
#
# COMPACT_ATOMS: atom_id res chain seq x y z
N SER A 1 35.23 4.89 -9.02
CA SER A 1 35.80 3.90 -8.07
C SER A 1 37.23 4.24 -7.63
N ALA A 2 38.16 4.54 -8.55
CA ALA A 2 39.54 4.90 -8.18
C ALA A 2 39.63 6.08 -7.19
N ILE A 3 38.85 7.13 -7.41
CA ILE A 3 38.79 8.29 -6.49
C ILE A 3 38.38 7.84 -5.10
N TYR A 4 37.25 7.12 -4.96
CA TYR A 4 36.74 6.67 -3.67
C TYR A 4 37.76 5.82 -2.90
N VAL A 5 38.39 4.84 -3.58
CA VAL A 5 39.43 4.00 -2.98
C VAL A 5 40.62 4.84 -2.51
N SER A 6 41.08 5.78 -3.35
CA SER A 6 42.16 6.70 -2.98
C SER A 6 41.79 7.53 -1.76
N THR A 7 40.58 8.09 -1.70
CA THR A 7 40.15 8.90 -0.56
C THR A 7 40.07 8.09 0.73
N THR A 8 39.56 6.85 0.66
CA THR A 8 39.50 5.95 1.83
C THR A 8 40.89 5.56 2.31
N ILE A 9 41.82 5.23 1.40
CA ILE A 9 43.21 4.90 1.76
C ILE A 9 43.86 6.11 2.44
N THR A 10 43.69 7.32 1.90
CA THR A 10 44.26 8.53 2.51
C THR A 10 43.64 8.83 3.87
N ALA A 11 42.33 8.67 4.02
CA ALA A 11 41.63 8.92 5.29
C ALA A 11 42.09 7.94 6.38
N VAL A 12 42.06 6.63 6.09
CA VAL A 12 42.48 5.58 7.02
C VAL A 12 43.98 5.67 7.31
N GLY A 13 44.81 6.03 6.32
CA GLY A 13 46.23 6.23 6.50
C GLY A 13 46.59 7.41 7.41
N LEU A 14 45.77 8.46 7.45
CA LEU A 14 46.03 9.67 8.23
C LEU A 14 45.58 9.53 9.70
N LEU A 15 44.35 9.05 9.92
CA LEU A 15 43.72 9.05 11.25
C LEU A 15 43.57 7.65 11.85
N GLY A 16 43.72 6.59 11.05
CA GLY A 16 43.36 5.23 11.46
C GLY A 16 41.85 4.99 11.47
N TRP A 17 41.44 3.72 11.46
CA TRP A 17 40.03 3.33 11.30
C TRP A 17 39.15 3.60 12.53
N ARG A 18 39.73 3.66 13.74
CA ARG A 18 38.98 3.86 15.01
C ARG A 18 38.31 5.24 15.11
N PRO A 19 39.05 6.37 15.02
CA PRO A 19 38.43 7.69 15.10
C PRO A 19 37.48 7.99 13.92
N LEU A 20 37.73 7.37 12.76
CA LEU A 20 36.82 7.45 11.61
C LEU A 20 35.50 6.69 11.84
N ALA A 21 35.53 5.59 12.59
CA ALA A 21 34.33 4.79 12.89
C ALA A 21 33.45 5.42 13.97
N GLU A 22 34.04 6.20 14.90
CA GLU A 22 33.31 6.89 15.97
C GLU A 22 32.75 8.26 15.54
N SER A 23 33.27 8.84 14.45
CA SER A 23 32.85 10.15 13.96
C SER A 23 31.64 10.06 13.02
N GLU A 24 30.63 10.89 13.25
CA GLU A 24 29.51 11.08 12.32
C GLU A 24 29.92 11.84 11.03
N THR A 25 31.06 12.55 11.07
CA THR A 25 31.54 13.41 9.98
C THR A 25 33.01 13.11 9.62
N PRO A 26 33.33 11.87 9.22
CA PRO A 26 34.71 11.40 9.06
C PRO A 26 35.54 12.23 8.08
N LEU A 27 34.94 12.75 7.01
CA LEU A 27 35.63 13.60 6.03
C LEU A 27 35.98 14.99 6.59
N ILE A 28 35.14 15.55 7.45
CA ILE A 28 35.40 16.85 8.09
C ILE A 28 36.58 16.69 9.07
N LEU A 29 36.61 15.57 9.82
CA LEU A 29 37.71 15.20 10.71
C LEU A 29 39.04 15.05 9.95
N VAL A 30 39.02 14.45 8.76
CA VAL A 30 40.20 14.38 7.88
C VAL A 30 40.62 15.79 7.43
N GLY A 31 39.66 16.64 7.07
CA GLY A 31 39.93 18.03 6.68
C GLY A 31 40.60 18.84 7.80
N SER A 32 40.09 18.71 9.04
CA SER A 32 40.65 19.40 10.20
C SER A 32 42.05 18.89 10.56
N ALA A 33 42.32 17.61 10.39
CA ALA A 33 43.64 17.03 10.63
C ALA A 33 44.73 17.51 9.65
N ILE A 34 44.37 17.87 8.41
CA ILE A 34 45.32 18.31 7.38
C ILE A 34 45.54 19.82 7.42
N LEU A 35 44.46 20.60 7.54
CA LEU A 35 44.46 22.06 7.32
C LEU A 35 43.95 22.85 8.55
N GLY A 36 43.71 22.19 9.68
CA GLY A 36 43.16 22.82 10.87
C GLY A 36 41.73 23.37 10.64
N PRO A 37 41.34 24.47 11.32
CA PRO A 37 39.99 25.05 11.20
C PRO A 37 39.58 25.43 9.77
N MET A 38 40.56 25.78 8.92
CA MET A 38 40.29 26.13 7.53
C MET A 38 39.88 24.89 6.70
N GLY A 39 40.46 23.72 7.00
CA GLY A 39 40.07 22.46 6.38
C GLY A 39 38.67 22.01 6.76
N GLU A 40 38.31 22.17 8.04
CA GLU A 40 36.95 21.92 8.53
C GLU A 40 35.90 22.76 7.78
N ALA A 41 36.13 24.08 7.70
CA ALA A 41 35.22 24.99 7.01
C ALA A 41 35.09 24.66 5.51
N LEU A 42 36.20 24.37 4.85
CA LEU A 42 36.23 24.09 3.42
C LEU A 42 35.56 22.76 3.06
N VAL A 43 35.85 21.68 3.81
CA VAL A 43 35.22 20.38 3.59
C VAL A 43 33.73 20.43 3.93
N SER A 44 33.34 21.16 4.99
CA SER A 44 31.93 21.36 5.34
C SER A 44 31.17 22.10 4.24
N ALA A 45 31.73 23.19 3.70
CA ALA A 45 31.12 23.96 2.63
C ALA A 45 30.98 23.13 1.34
N LEU A 46 32.03 22.39 0.95
CA LEU A 46 31.98 21.49 -0.21
C LEU A 46 30.98 20.35 0.00
N GLY A 47 30.94 19.78 1.20
CA GLY A 47 29.98 18.75 1.59
C GLY A 47 28.53 19.25 1.47
N ALA A 48 28.25 20.47 1.93
CA ALA A 48 26.94 21.10 1.81
C ALA A 48 26.54 21.34 0.34
N VAL A 49 27.45 21.83 -0.50
CA VAL A 49 27.16 22.04 -1.93
C VAL A 49 26.93 20.70 -2.66
N ALA A 50 27.70 19.67 -2.32
CA ALA A 50 27.55 18.34 -2.89
C ALA A 50 26.23 17.68 -2.50
N THR A 51 25.81 17.80 -1.23
CA THR A 51 24.52 17.26 -0.76
C THR A 51 23.35 18.03 -1.39
N LEU A 52 23.41 19.36 -1.49
CA LEU A 52 22.38 20.15 -2.18
C LEU A 52 22.20 19.76 -3.65
N THR A 53 23.31 19.54 -4.36
CA THR A 53 23.27 19.10 -5.77
C THR A 53 22.66 17.70 -5.90
N SER A 54 22.99 16.80 -4.98
CA SER A 54 22.46 15.43 -4.94
C SER A 54 20.96 15.42 -4.62
N LEU A 55 20.53 16.23 -3.65
CA LEU A 55 19.12 16.41 -3.29
C LEU A 55 18.29 16.94 -4.47
N ASN A 56 18.79 17.95 -5.18
CA ASN A 56 18.12 18.48 -6.37
C ASN A 56 17.91 17.40 -7.44
N SER A 57 18.94 16.57 -7.68
CA SER A 57 18.87 15.48 -8.66
C SER A 57 17.88 14.37 -8.22
N ALA A 58 17.87 14.03 -6.93
CA ALA A 58 16.96 13.05 -6.36
C ALA A 58 15.49 13.50 -6.45
N LEU A 59 15.20 14.77 -6.10
CA LEU A 59 13.86 15.35 -6.20
C LEU A 59 13.34 15.37 -7.64
N LEU A 60 14.21 15.71 -8.60
CA LEU A 60 13.83 15.69 -10.02
C LEU A 60 13.52 14.27 -10.51
N SER A 61 14.30 13.27 -10.06
CA SER A 61 14.04 11.86 -10.37
C SER A 61 12.70 11.40 -9.80
N ALA A 62 12.44 11.67 -8.52
CA ALA A 62 11.18 11.34 -7.84
C ALA A 62 9.97 11.97 -8.53
N ALA A 63 10.06 13.27 -8.89
CA ALA A 63 8.99 13.96 -9.58
C ALA A 63 8.70 13.38 -10.99
N ARG A 64 9.72 12.90 -11.71
CA ARG A 64 9.54 12.24 -13.01
C ARG A 64 8.87 10.88 -12.88
N ILE A 65 9.21 10.11 -11.84
CA ILE A 65 8.55 8.83 -11.54
C ILE A 65 7.07 9.09 -11.23
N ALA A 66 6.76 10.03 -10.34
CA ALA A 66 5.39 10.40 -10.01
C ALA A 66 4.60 10.91 -11.23
N TYR A 67 5.23 11.71 -12.10
CA TYR A 67 4.62 12.16 -13.35
C TYR A 67 4.32 11.00 -14.31
N ALA A 68 5.26 10.05 -14.48
CA ALA A 68 5.07 8.88 -15.34
C ALA A 68 3.93 7.98 -14.82
N LEU A 69 3.87 7.77 -13.50
CA LEU A 69 2.80 7.01 -12.85
C LEU A 69 1.43 7.69 -12.97
N ALA A 70 1.37 9.03 -12.84
CA ALA A 70 0.14 9.79 -13.04
C ALA A 70 -0.35 9.74 -14.50
N LYS A 71 0.57 9.63 -15.46
CA LYS A 71 0.22 9.47 -16.88
C LYS A 71 -0.34 8.08 -17.20
N THR A 72 0.04 7.05 -16.44
CA THR A 72 -0.51 5.69 -16.56
C THR A 72 -1.77 5.48 -15.71
N GLU A 73 -2.38 6.56 -15.20
CA GLU A 73 -3.57 6.55 -14.33
C GLU A 73 -3.39 5.81 -12.99
N LEU A 74 -2.14 5.51 -12.60
CA LEU A 74 -1.80 4.89 -11.30
C LEU A 74 -1.74 5.91 -10.15
N LEU A 75 -1.68 7.20 -10.49
CA LEU A 75 -1.74 8.30 -9.54
C LEU A 75 -2.77 9.33 -10.01
N PRO A 76 -3.29 10.18 -9.10
CA PRO A 76 -4.25 11.21 -9.45
C PRO A 76 -3.79 12.04 -10.64
N LYS A 77 -4.66 12.22 -11.65
CA LYS A 77 -4.36 12.95 -12.90
C LYS A 77 -3.82 14.36 -12.66
N GLY A 78 -4.16 14.97 -11.52
CA GLY A 78 -3.65 16.25 -11.08
C GLY A 78 -2.13 16.31 -10.94
N LEU A 79 -1.43 15.19 -10.70
CA LEU A 79 0.04 15.13 -10.62
C LEU A 79 0.72 15.09 -11.99
N ALA A 80 -0.01 14.76 -13.06
CA ALA A 80 0.48 14.81 -14.43
C ALA A 80 0.45 16.23 -15.03
N THR A 81 0.04 17.25 -14.26
CA THR A 81 0.00 18.63 -14.76
C THR A 81 1.41 19.22 -14.86
N VAL A 82 1.76 19.67 -16.06
CA VAL A 82 3.05 20.29 -16.38
C VAL A 82 2.89 21.81 -16.46
N HIS A 83 3.86 22.56 -15.94
CA HIS A 83 3.86 24.02 -16.01
C HIS A 83 4.11 24.50 -17.46
N GLY A 84 3.31 25.45 -17.94
CA GLY A 84 3.33 25.88 -19.35
C GLY A 84 4.65 26.50 -19.83
N ARG A 85 5.35 27.24 -18.97
CA ARG A 85 6.63 27.92 -19.32
C ARG A 85 7.86 27.07 -19.02
N LEU A 86 7.89 26.41 -17.86
CA LEU A 86 9.05 25.65 -17.37
C LEU A 86 9.05 24.20 -17.85
N ARG A 87 7.93 23.71 -18.38
CA ARG A 87 7.75 22.30 -18.78
C ARG A 87 8.09 21.30 -17.68
N THR A 88 7.95 21.71 -16.41
CA THR A 88 8.21 20.88 -15.23
C THR A 88 6.90 20.45 -14.56
N PRO A 89 6.80 19.20 -14.05
CA PRO A 89 5.64 18.73 -13.29
C PRO A 89 5.64 19.33 -11.87
N TYR A 90 5.27 20.61 -11.76
CA TYR A 90 5.43 21.38 -10.52
C TYR A 90 4.70 20.77 -9.31
N ARG A 91 3.52 20.18 -9.52
CA ARG A 91 2.75 19.52 -8.45
C ARG A 91 3.44 18.27 -7.91
N ALA A 92 4.07 17.49 -8.79
CA ALA A 92 4.83 16.31 -8.38
C ALA A 92 6.11 16.70 -7.61
N VAL A 93 6.76 17.80 -8.00
CA VAL A 93 7.91 18.37 -7.27
C VAL A 93 7.48 18.83 -5.89
N VAL A 94 6.43 19.65 -5.77
CA VAL A 94 5.94 20.15 -4.47
C VAL A 94 5.56 18.99 -3.55
N LEU A 95 4.86 17.98 -4.06
CA LEU A 95 4.50 16.79 -3.27
C LEU A 95 5.74 16.02 -2.81
N SER A 96 6.71 15.79 -3.69
CA SER A 96 7.94 15.05 -3.36
C SER A 96 8.77 15.81 -2.32
N SER A 97 8.91 17.12 -2.46
CA SER A 97 9.62 17.97 -1.50
C SER A 97 8.90 18.05 -0.16
N PHE A 98 7.56 18.13 -0.16
CA PHE A 98 6.77 18.12 1.07
C PHE A 98 6.91 16.79 1.83
N LEU A 99 6.83 15.66 1.12
CA LEU A 99 7.05 14.34 1.71
C LEU A 99 8.49 14.20 2.24
N ALA A 100 9.49 14.63 1.48
CA ALA A 100 10.88 14.62 1.93
C ALA A 100 11.06 15.45 3.21
N ALA A 101 10.51 16.67 3.26
CA ALA A 101 10.55 17.52 4.45
C ALA A 101 9.86 16.87 5.65
N LEU A 102 8.72 16.23 5.45
CA LEU A 102 7.99 15.52 6.50
C LEU A 102 8.83 14.36 7.07
N PHE A 103 9.49 13.58 6.20
CA PHE A 103 10.35 12.48 6.64
C PHE A 103 11.62 12.97 7.32
N THR A 104 12.19 14.12 6.92
CA THR A 104 13.34 14.72 7.61
C THR A 104 13.01 15.12 9.04
N LEU A 105 11.76 15.50 9.34
CA LEU A 105 11.33 15.80 10.72
C LEU A 105 11.25 14.53 11.60
N THR A 106 11.31 13.34 11.00
CA THR A 106 11.33 12.09 11.74
C THR A 106 12.76 11.65 12.03
N SER A 107 13.03 11.13 13.23
CA SER A 107 14.36 10.66 13.64
C SER A 107 14.79 9.32 12.98
N PHE A 108 14.17 8.93 11.86
CA PHE A 108 14.37 7.64 11.18
C PHE A 108 15.27 7.74 9.93
N VAL A 109 16.11 8.76 9.80
CA VAL A 109 16.91 9.01 8.58
C VAL A 109 17.79 7.80 8.21
N SER A 110 18.46 7.17 9.18
CA SER A 110 19.28 5.98 8.95
C SER A 110 18.44 4.80 8.42
N PHE A 111 17.27 4.58 9.02
CA PHE A 111 16.33 3.56 8.59
C PHE A 111 15.83 3.80 7.16
N LEU A 112 15.49 5.05 6.81
CA LEU A 112 15.07 5.41 5.45
C LEU A 112 16.20 5.20 4.42
N ALA A 113 17.45 5.49 4.78
CA ALA A 113 18.60 5.28 3.92
C ALA A 113 18.84 3.78 3.63
N GLU A 114 18.70 2.93 4.66
CA GLU A 114 18.78 1.48 4.49
C GLU A 114 17.61 0.94 3.65
N ALA A 115 16.37 1.40 3.91
CA ALA A 115 15.21 1.02 3.10
C ALA A 115 15.35 1.45 1.62
N ALA A 116 15.89 2.64 1.36
CA ALA A 116 16.19 3.11 0.01
C ALA A 116 17.25 2.23 -0.67
N SER A 117 18.27 1.80 0.07
CA SER A 117 19.31 0.90 -0.42
C SER A 117 18.74 -0.47 -0.79
N PHE A 118 17.85 -1.02 0.04
CA PHE A 118 17.12 -2.25 -0.27
C PHE A 118 16.27 -2.11 -1.55
N GLY A 119 15.56 -0.99 -1.70
CA GLY A 119 14.77 -0.70 -2.90
C GLY A 119 15.66 -0.63 -4.16
N PHE A 120 16.84 -0.02 -4.06
CA PHE A 120 17.81 0.05 -5.15
C PHE A 120 18.36 -1.34 -5.52
N LEU A 121 18.74 -2.16 -4.54
CA LEU A 121 19.20 -3.55 -4.77
C LEU A 121 18.12 -4.39 -5.44
N THR A 122 16.87 -4.29 -4.97
CA THR A 122 15.72 -4.99 -5.55
C THR A 122 15.46 -4.55 -6.99
N GLY A 123 15.53 -3.24 -7.26
CA GLY A 123 15.40 -2.69 -8.61
C GLY A 123 16.48 -3.22 -9.55
N LEU A 124 17.75 -3.24 -9.11
CA LEU A 124 18.86 -3.82 -9.88
C LEU A 124 18.65 -5.31 -10.16
N LEU A 125 18.16 -6.07 -9.18
CA LEU A 125 17.86 -7.49 -9.34
C LEU A 125 16.80 -7.71 -10.43
N VAL A 126 15.68 -6.98 -10.37
CA VAL A 126 14.59 -7.05 -11.36
C VAL A 126 15.08 -6.64 -12.75
N VAL A 127 15.88 -5.58 -12.86
CA VAL A 127 16.43 -5.11 -14.15
C VAL A 127 17.36 -6.15 -14.77
N ASN A 128 18.25 -6.77 -13.99
CA ASN A 128 19.16 -7.79 -14.49
C ASN A 128 18.43 -9.08 -14.91
N ILE A 129 17.43 -9.51 -14.13
CA ILE A 129 16.56 -10.63 -14.50
C ILE A 129 15.77 -10.30 -15.78
N SER A 130 15.23 -9.08 -15.88
CA SER A 130 14.50 -8.60 -17.05
C SER A 130 15.39 -8.58 -18.29
N LEU A 131 16.66 -8.23 -18.17
CA LEU A 131 17.62 -8.28 -19.27
C LEU A 131 17.84 -9.72 -19.78
N ILE A 132 17.95 -10.71 -18.87
CA ILE A 132 18.07 -12.12 -19.24
C ILE A 132 16.78 -12.60 -19.91
N ALA A 133 15.62 -12.27 -19.33
CA ALA A 133 14.31 -12.63 -19.86
C ALA A 133 14.05 -12.02 -21.25
N LEU A 134 14.38 -10.74 -21.44
CA LEU A 134 14.25 -10.03 -22.72
C LEU A 134 15.14 -10.67 -23.79
N ARG A 135 16.36 -11.07 -23.43
CA ARG A 135 17.28 -11.74 -24.35
C ARG A 135 16.80 -13.11 -24.80
N ARG A 136 16.13 -13.87 -23.93
CA ARG A 136 15.49 -15.15 -24.26
C ARG A 136 14.21 -14.97 -25.09
N LYS A 137 13.32 -14.07 -24.66
CA LYS A 137 11.98 -13.91 -25.26
C LYS A 137 12.00 -13.19 -26.60
N ARG A 138 12.91 -12.23 -26.80
CA ARG A 138 13.00 -11.45 -28.04
C ARG A 138 14.41 -11.47 -28.63
N ARG A 139 14.77 -12.63 -29.20
CA ARG A 139 16.11 -12.90 -29.76
C ARG A 139 16.42 -12.07 -31.02
N HIS A 140 15.43 -11.79 -31.85
CA HIS A 140 15.61 -11.15 -33.17
C HIS A 140 15.60 -9.62 -33.16
N LEU A 141 15.48 -8.96 -31.99
CA LEU A 141 15.52 -7.49 -31.96
C LEU A 141 16.92 -6.96 -32.34
N PRO A 142 17.03 -5.94 -33.21
CA PRO A 142 18.31 -5.29 -33.48
C PRO A 142 18.78 -4.53 -32.24
N ARG A 143 20.00 -4.84 -31.77
CA ARG A 143 20.58 -4.28 -30.53
C ARG A 143 21.80 -3.42 -30.85
N LYS A 144 21.69 -2.11 -30.62
CA LYS A 144 22.78 -1.14 -30.80
C LYS A 144 23.90 -1.32 -29.77
N PHE A 145 23.57 -1.80 -28.57
CA PHE A 145 24.52 -2.12 -27.51
C PHE A 145 24.35 -3.58 -27.06
N LYS A 146 25.48 -4.28 -26.90
CA LYS A 146 25.54 -5.65 -26.39
C LYS A 146 26.38 -5.65 -25.12
N THR A 147 25.81 -6.10 -24.01
CA THR A 147 26.57 -6.23 -22.76
C THR A 147 27.75 -7.18 -22.97
N PRO A 148 28.99 -6.78 -22.61
CA PRO A 148 30.15 -7.66 -22.68
C PRO A 148 29.96 -8.83 -21.72
N LEU A 149 30.55 -9.99 -22.06
CA LEU A 149 30.54 -11.20 -21.23
C LEU A 149 29.12 -11.67 -20.84
N TYR A 150 28.11 -11.49 -21.70
CA TYR A 150 26.78 -12.06 -21.48
C TYR A 150 26.84 -13.60 -21.58
N PRO A 151 26.26 -14.37 -20.64
CA PRO A 151 25.37 -13.97 -19.54
C PRO A 151 26.04 -13.77 -18.16
N LEU A 152 27.37 -13.86 -18.05
CA LEU A 152 28.08 -13.75 -16.78
C LEU A 152 27.84 -12.41 -16.08
N THR A 153 27.85 -11.29 -16.81
CA THR A 153 27.64 -9.95 -16.24
C THR A 153 26.33 -9.79 -15.46
N PRO A 154 25.14 -10.07 -16.03
CA PRO A 154 23.89 -9.96 -15.27
C PRO A 154 23.76 -11.03 -14.17
N ILE A 155 24.35 -12.22 -14.34
CA ILE A 155 24.32 -13.27 -13.30
C ILE A 155 25.13 -12.83 -12.08
N LEU A 156 26.35 -12.32 -12.28
CA LEU A 156 27.18 -11.81 -11.19
C LEU A 156 26.52 -10.63 -10.48
N ALA A 157 25.84 -9.75 -11.22
CA ALA A 157 25.09 -8.64 -10.62
C ALA A 157 23.94 -9.15 -9.72
N VAL A 158 23.18 -10.15 -10.17
CA VAL A 158 22.12 -10.77 -9.36
C VAL A 158 22.70 -11.44 -8.12
N LEU A 159 23.78 -12.21 -8.27
CA LEU A 159 24.45 -12.87 -7.15
C LEU A 159 24.99 -11.87 -6.14
N ALA A 160 25.59 -10.77 -6.59
CA ALA A 160 26.07 -9.70 -5.72
C ALA A 160 24.91 -9.05 -4.95
N CYS A 161 23.80 -8.71 -5.62
CA CYS A 161 22.63 -8.17 -4.95
C CYS A 161 22.08 -9.13 -3.89
N LEU A 162 21.95 -10.42 -4.22
CA LEU A 162 21.47 -11.44 -3.28
C LEU A 162 22.45 -11.68 -2.12
N ALA A 163 23.75 -11.58 -2.36
CA ALA A 163 24.76 -11.71 -1.31
C ALA A 163 24.76 -10.52 -0.33
N LEU A 164 24.33 -9.34 -0.77
CA LEU A 164 24.26 -8.14 0.09
C LEU A 164 23.02 -8.10 0.99
N VAL A 165 21.91 -8.71 0.58
CA VAL A 165 20.64 -8.67 1.35
C VAL A 165 20.78 -9.20 2.78
N PRO A 166 21.48 -10.32 3.06
CA PRO A 166 21.63 -10.85 4.42
C PRO A 166 22.43 -9.96 5.38
N PHE A 167 23.19 -8.98 4.87
CA PHE A 167 23.97 -8.05 5.69
C PHE A 167 23.17 -6.84 6.16
N MET A 168 21.92 -6.68 5.72
CA MET A 168 21.04 -5.58 6.12
C MET A 168 20.28 -5.91 7.41
N ASP A 169 19.85 -4.88 8.14
CA ASP A 169 19.07 -5.06 9.37
C ASP A 169 17.75 -5.83 9.08
N PRO A 170 17.46 -6.94 9.81
CA PRO A 170 16.24 -7.72 9.63
C PRO A 170 14.95 -6.91 9.77
N ALA A 171 14.92 -5.89 10.63
CA ALA A 171 13.75 -5.04 10.82
C ALA A 171 13.51 -4.16 9.58
N VAL A 172 14.57 -3.59 9.02
CA VAL A 172 14.49 -2.81 7.77
C VAL A 172 14.05 -3.69 6.61
N LEU A 173 14.57 -4.91 6.52
CA LEU A 173 14.17 -5.89 5.50
C LEU A 173 12.68 -6.23 5.59
N ALA A 174 12.18 -6.53 6.80
CA ALA A 174 10.79 -6.88 7.02
C ALA A 174 9.85 -5.73 6.62
N VAL A 175 10.14 -4.50 7.05
CA VAL A 175 9.33 -3.32 6.72
C VAL A 175 9.41 -2.97 5.24
N SER A 176 10.61 -3.00 4.64
CA SER A 176 10.79 -2.70 3.22
C SER A 176 10.11 -3.74 2.33
N LEU A 177 10.13 -5.01 2.72
CA LEU A 177 9.39 -6.08 2.05
C LEU A 177 7.87 -5.87 2.21
N ALA A 178 7.39 -5.50 3.39
CA ALA A 178 5.97 -5.21 3.61
C ALA A 178 5.49 -4.02 2.75
N ILE A 179 6.26 -2.93 2.68
CA ILE A 179 5.96 -1.78 1.81
C ILE A 179 6.00 -2.19 0.34
N GLY A 180 6.99 -2.99 -0.07
CA GLY A 180 7.09 -3.52 -1.43
C GLY A 180 5.90 -4.40 -1.83
N LEU A 181 5.47 -5.30 -0.93
CA LEU A 181 4.29 -6.15 -1.12
C LEU A 181 3.00 -5.33 -1.16
N LEU A 182 2.87 -4.31 -0.30
CA LEU A 182 1.75 -3.39 -0.34
C LEU A 182 1.72 -2.61 -1.66
N GLY A 183 2.87 -2.12 -2.13
CA GLY A 183 3.01 -1.46 -3.42
C GLY A 183 2.63 -2.38 -4.59
N LEU A 184 3.05 -3.65 -4.54
CA LEU A 184 2.65 -4.66 -5.52
C LEU A 184 1.14 -4.95 -5.47
N MET A 185 0.56 -5.05 -4.28
CA MET A 185 -0.87 -5.24 -4.08
C MET A 185 -1.67 -4.07 -4.67
N VAL A 186 -1.28 -2.82 -4.38
CA VAL A 186 -1.90 -1.63 -4.96
C VAL A 186 -1.74 -1.65 -6.48
N PHE A 187 -0.55 -1.91 -7.00
CA PHE A 187 -0.30 -1.98 -8.43
C PHE A 187 -1.16 -3.05 -9.13
N LEU A 188 -1.29 -4.24 -8.57
CA LEU A 188 -2.17 -5.30 -9.08
C LEU A 188 -3.66 -4.91 -8.96
N PHE A 189 -4.03 -4.20 -7.90
CA PHE A 189 -5.37 -3.67 -7.72
C PHE A 189 -5.68 -2.55 -8.73
N GLU A 190 -4.70 -1.79 -9.20
CA GLU A 190 -4.90 -0.80 -10.27
C GLU A 190 -4.87 -1.39 -11.67
N LEU A 191 -4.11 -2.47 -11.89
CA LEU A 191 -4.11 -3.21 -13.14
C LEU A 191 -5.36 -4.08 -13.34
N THR A 192 -6.14 -4.33 -12.28
CA THR A 192 -7.40 -5.08 -12.40
C THR A 192 -8.48 -4.22 -13.04
N THR A 193 -9.13 -4.78 -14.08
CA THR A 193 -10.31 -4.21 -14.74
C THR A 193 -11.37 -3.81 -13.69
N ALA A 194 -12.18 -2.78 -13.97
CA ALA A 194 -13.27 -2.35 -13.07
C ALA A 194 -14.11 -3.51 -12.52
N ARG A 195 -14.32 -4.57 -13.32
CA ARG A 195 -14.99 -5.81 -12.92
C ARG A 195 -14.28 -6.57 -11.80
N THR A 196 -12.96 -6.76 -11.89
CA THR A 196 -12.20 -7.48 -10.86
C THR A 196 -12.00 -6.65 -9.60
N ARG A 197 -12.00 -5.31 -9.70
CA ARG A 197 -12.06 -4.40 -8.55
C ARG A 197 -13.38 -4.52 -7.79
N GLU A 198 -14.51 -4.52 -8.50
CA GLU A 198 -15.84 -4.73 -7.89
C GLU A 198 -15.94 -6.13 -7.26
N ALA A 199 -15.40 -7.16 -7.92
CA ALA A 199 -15.30 -8.51 -7.38
C ALA A 199 -14.45 -8.61 -6.11
N ALA A 200 -13.28 -7.96 -6.09
CA ALA A 200 -12.40 -7.95 -4.93
C ALA A 200 -13.01 -7.17 -3.75
N ILE A 201 -13.65 -6.03 -4.00
CA ILE A 201 -14.35 -5.23 -2.97
C ILE A 201 -15.54 -6.01 -2.43
N GLY A 202 -16.32 -6.67 -3.29
CA GLY A 202 -17.44 -7.52 -2.88
C GLY A 202 -16.99 -8.73 -2.07
N GLY A 203 -15.91 -9.40 -2.48
CA GLY A 203 -15.30 -10.50 -1.72
C GLY A 203 -14.74 -10.06 -0.37
N PHE A 204 -14.10 -8.89 -0.31
CA PHE A 204 -13.61 -8.30 0.93
C PHE A 204 -14.76 -7.95 1.90
N SER A 205 -15.84 -7.35 1.40
CA SER A 205 -17.04 -7.03 2.19
C SER A 205 -17.75 -8.28 2.72
N LEU A 206 -17.77 -9.36 1.92
CA LEU A 206 -18.28 -10.66 2.36
C LEU A 206 -17.41 -11.27 3.47
N ALA A 207 -16.10 -11.27 3.29
CA ALA A 207 -15.15 -11.80 4.27
C ALA A 207 -15.23 -11.02 5.60
N SER A 208 -15.31 -9.69 5.55
CA SER A 208 -15.46 -8.87 6.75
C SER A 208 -16.81 -9.10 7.45
N GLY A 209 -17.91 -9.22 6.70
CA GLY A 209 -19.23 -9.52 7.27
C GLY A 209 -19.31 -10.91 7.92
N LEU A 210 -18.74 -11.93 7.28
CA LEU A 210 -18.62 -13.28 7.86
C LEU A 210 -17.71 -13.31 9.08
N ALA A 211 -16.60 -12.55 9.07
CA ALA A 211 -15.73 -12.43 10.24
C ALA A 211 -16.46 -11.81 11.43
N VAL A 212 -17.28 -10.78 11.22
CA VAL A 212 -18.12 -10.19 12.28
C VAL A 212 -19.13 -11.20 12.83
N LEU A 213 -19.81 -11.96 11.96
CA LEU A 213 -20.74 -13.01 12.40
C LEU A 213 -20.03 -14.15 13.16
N LEU A 214 -18.86 -14.57 12.70
CA LEU A 214 -18.04 -15.59 13.35
C LEU A 214 -17.56 -15.11 14.73
N ILE A 215 -17.11 -13.86 14.83
CA ILE A 215 -16.70 -13.26 16.10
C ILE A 215 -17.88 -13.20 17.08
N LEU A 216 -19.08 -12.80 16.61
CA LEU A 216 -20.30 -12.79 17.43
C LEU A 216 -20.70 -14.21 17.89
N TYR A 217 -20.49 -15.22 17.06
CA TYR A 217 -20.77 -16.63 17.37
C TYR A 217 -19.76 -17.23 18.36
N ILE A 218 -18.46 -17.06 18.10
CA ILE A 218 -17.37 -17.63 18.92
C ILE A 218 -17.37 -17.01 20.33
N LEU A 219 -17.66 -15.71 20.43
CA LEU A 219 -17.59 -15.02 21.71
C LEU A 219 -18.80 -15.26 22.63
N ASP A 220 -19.79 -16.05 22.20
CA ASP A 220 -21.10 -16.24 22.88
C ASP A 220 -21.47 -15.00 23.68
N VAL A 221 -21.47 -13.84 23.01
CA VAL A 221 -21.63 -12.54 23.67
C VAL A 221 -23.08 -12.43 24.11
N ARG A 222 -23.42 -13.13 25.19
CA ARG A 222 -24.40 -12.68 26.16
C ARG A 222 -23.80 -11.42 26.73
N LEU A 223 -24.03 -10.29 26.03
CA LEU A 223 -23.89 -8.97 26.61
C LEU A 223 -24.60 -9.07 27.95
N GLY A 224 -23.82 -9.00 29.04
CA GLY A 224 -24.37 -8.92 30.38
C GLY A 224 -25.45 -7.85 30.36
N TRP A 225 -26.55 -8.11 31.05
CA TRP A 225 -27.86 -7.45 31.03
C TRP A 225 -27.89 -5.93 31.27
N GLU A 226 -27.01 -5.14 30.65
CA GLU A 226 -27.06 -3.68 30.66
C GLU A 226 -26.70 -3.04 29.32
N ILE A 227 -26.07 -3.74 28.35
CA ILE A 227 -26.12 -3.29 26.95
C ILE A 227 -27.42 -3.82 26.36
N SER A 228 -28.32 -2.89 25.99
CA SER A 228 -29.68 -3.20 25.56
C SER A 228 -29.71 -4.34 24.54
N SER A 229 -30.62 -5.31 24.75
CA SER A 229 -30.90 -6.42 23.82
C SER A 229 -31.00 -5.96 22.35
N TRP A 230 -31.47 -4.73 22.17
CA TRP A 230 -31.53 -4.02 20.90
C TRP A 230 -30.19 -3.92 20.15
N ALA A 231 -29.07 -3.58 20.81
CA ALA A 231 -27.78 -3.39 20.12
C ALA A 231 -27.22 -4.68 19.51
N HIS A 232 -27.42 -5.82 20.19
CA HIS A 232 -27.03 -7.13 19.68
C HIS A 232 -27.82 -7.52 18.43
N HIS A 233 -29.15 -7.35 18.49
CA HIS A 233 -30.02 -7.62 17.34
C HIS A 233 -29.72 -6.69 16.16
N VAL A 234 -29.37 -5.43 16.42
CA VAL A 234 -28.96 -4.47 15.37
C VAL A 234 -27.63 -4.89 14.72
N LEU A 235 -26.63 -5.32 15.49
CA LEU A 235 -25.36 -5.82 14.94
C LEU A 235 -25.54 -7.08 14.09
N LEU A 236 -26.31 -8.06 14.58
CA LEU A 236 -26.63 -9.27 13.83
C LEU A 236 -27.36 -8.94 12.53
N ALA A 237 -28.35 -8.04 12.59
CA ALA A 237 -29.06 -7.58 11.40
C ALA A 237 -28.11 -6.89 10.40
N CYS A 238 -27.22 -6.00 10.88
CA CYS A 238 -26.23 -5.35 10.01
C CYS A 238 -25.26 -6.36 9.38
N GLY A 239 -24.75 -7.32 10.15
CA GLY A 239 -23.86 -8.38 9.66
C GLY A 239 -24.54 -9.28 8.63
N LEU A 240 -25.80 -9.66 8.85
CA LEU A 240 -26.61 -10.43 7.90
C LEU A 240 -26.90 -9.65 6.62
N ILE A 241 -27.31 -8.38 6.73
CA ILE A 241 -27.54 -7.51 5.57
C ILE A 241 -26.25 -7.38 4.76
N GLN A 242 -25.10 -7.19 5.41
CA GLN A 242 -23.81 -7.09 4.74
C GLN A 242 -23.39 -8.42 4.09
N ALA A 243 -23.55 -9.55 4.76
CA ALA A 243 -23.23 -10.88 4.22
C ALA A 243 -24.13 -11.24 3.03
N LEU A 244 -25.41 -10.88 3.06
CA LEU A 244 -26.36 -11.12 1.97
C LEU A 244 -26.17 -10.15 0.80
N ALA A 245 -25.74 -8.91 1.06
CA ALA A 245 -25.57 -7.88 0.03
C ALA A 245 -24.22 -7.95 -0.71
N SER A 246 -23.16 -8.43 -0.06
CA SER A 246 -21.80 -8.47 -0.60
C SER A 246 -21.63 -9.34 -1.87
N PRO A 247 -22.29 -10.51 -2.02
CA PRO A 247 -22.22 -11.30 -3.25
C PRO A 247 -22.72 -10.56 -4.50
N PHE A 248 -23.69 -9.65 -4.34
CA PHE A 248 -24.23 -8.85 -5.45
C PHE A 248 -23.28 -7.75 -5.93
N CYS A 249 -22.35 -7.33 -5.06
CA CYS A 249 -21.24 -6.49 -5.47
C CYS A 249 -20.22 -7.31 -6.28
N ALA A 250 -19.98 -8.56 -5.87
CA ALA A 250 -19.01 -9.44 -6.50
C ALA A 250 -19.45 -9.99 -7.87
N ILE A 251 -20.75 -10.28 -8.05
CA ILE A 251 -21.33 -10.77 -9.29
C ILE A 251 -22.46 -9.81 -9.70
N PRO A 252 -22.31 -9.02 -10.78
CA PRO A 252 -23.37 -8.14 -11.26
C PRO A 252 -24.63 -8.93 -11.61
N LEU A 253 -25.79 -8.49 -11.11
CA LEU A 253 -27.07 -9.17 -11.36
C LEU A 253 -27.43 -9.20 -12.85
N GLY A 254 -27.00 -8.20 -13.62
CA GLY A 254 -27.16 -8.20 -15.08
C GLY A 254 -26.38 -9.33 -15.75
N GLU A 255 -25.17 -9.63 -15.30
CA GLU A 255 -24.37 -10.74 -15.83
C GLU A 255 -24.88 -12.10 -15.34
N PHE A 256 -25.34 -12.20 -14.10
CA PHE A 256 -26.01 -13.40 -13.59
C PHE A 256 -27.28 -13.72 -14.40
N TYR A 257 -28.10 -12.70 -14.68
CA TYR A 257 -29.28 -12.85 -15.52
C TYR A 257 -28.91 -13.35 -16.93
N VAL A 258 -27.88 -12.79 -17.55
CA VAL A 258 -27.37 -13.26 -18.86
C VAL A 258 -26.80 -14.68 -18.78
N ALA A 259 -26.08 -15.03 -17.71
CA ALA A 259 -25.50 -16.36 -17.52
C ALA A 259 -26.57 -17.45 -17.33
N VAL A 260 -27.66 -17.15 -16.60
CA VAL A 260 -28.79 -18.09 -16.38
C VAL A 260 -29.73 -18.16 -17.59
N SER A 261 -29.91 -17.07 -18.32
CA SER A 261 -30.80 -17.03 -19.51
C SER A 261 -30.17 -17.62 -20.78
N ARG A 262 -28.83 -17.68 -20.86
CA ARG A 262 -28.09 -18.35 -21.96
C ARG A 262 -28.45 -19.83 -22.14
N PRO A 263 -28.38 -20.70 -21.11
CA PRO A 263 -28.72 -22.12 -21.27
C PRO A 263 -30.22 -22.36 -21.52
N LEU A 264 -31.08 -21.40 -21.18
CA LEU A 264 -32.53 -21.46 -21.44
C LEU A 264 -32.92 -21.03 -22.87
N GLY A 265 -31.94 -20.65 -23.71
CA GLY A 265 -32.19 -20.23 -25.09
C GLY A 265 -32.93 -18.90 -25.25
N LEU A 266 -33.11 -18.14 -24.15
CA LEU A 266 -33.86 -16.88 -24.12
C LEU A 266 -33.05 -15.67 -24.63
N VAL A 267 -31.74 -15.82 -24.77
CA VAL A 267 -30.80 -14.75 -25.16
C VAL A 267 -29.89 -15.27 -26.28
N LYS A 268 -30.08 -14.77 -27.50
CA LYS A 268 -29.21 -15.06 -28.66
C LYS A 268 -28.14 -13.96 -28.80
N GLU A 269 -26.88 -14.40 -28.83
CA GLU A 269 -25.66 -13.64 -29.19
C GLU A 269 -25.01 -12.69 -28.15
N PRO A 270 -23.68 -12.45 -28.24
CA PRO A 270 -22.95 -11.59 -27.31
C PRO A 270 -23.18 -10.11 -27.64
N GLY A 271 -23.79 -9.37 -26.71
CA GLY A 271 -24.12 -7.94 -26.87
C GLY A 271 -25.56 -7.57 -26.48
N VAL A 272 -26.35 -8.52 -25.97
CA VAL A 272 -27.77 -8.30 -25.68
C VAL A 272 -27.97 -7.24 -24.59
N VAL A 273 -28.66 -6.17 -24.99
CA VAL A 273 -29.22 -5.14 -24.16
C VAL A 273 -30.35 -5.77 -23.32
N LEU A 274 -30.28 -5.62 -21.99
CA LEU A 274 -31.32 -6.12 -21.08
C LEU A 274 -32.68 -5.55 -21.49
N SER A 275 -33.75 -6.36 -21.44
CA SER A 275 -35.10 -5.83 -21.65
C SER A 275 -35.37 -4.69 -20.67
N SER A 276 -36.00 -3.60 -21.12
CA SER A 276 -36.09 -2.37 -20.30
C SER A 276 -36.75 -2.60 -18.93
N ARG A 277 -37.64 -3.59 -18.81
CA ARG A 277 -38.25 -4.02 -17.54
C ARG A 277 -37.26 -4.75 -16.64
N ALA A 278 -36.49 -5.71 -17.17
CA ALA A 278 -35.47 -6.44 -16.42
C ALA A 278 -34.34 -5.52 -15.97
N ALA A 279 -33.87 -4.62 -16.85
CA ALA A 279 -32.86 -3.62 -16.51
C ALA A 279 -33.32 -2.69 -15.36
N LYS A 280 -34.57 -2.21 -15.41
CA LYS A 280 -35.15 -1.39 -14.33
C LYS A 280 -35.28 -2.16 -13.02
N ALA A 281 -35.75 -3.40 -13.06
CA ALA A 281 -35.90 -4.25 -11.88
C ALA A 281 -34.54 -4.56 -11.22
N ILE A 282 -33.54 -4.93 -12.01
CA ILE A 282 -32.17 -5.20 -11.53
C ILE A 282 -31.55 -3.94 -10.95
N THR A 283 -31.68 -2.79 -11.64
CA THR A 283 -31.16 -1.51 -11.14
C THR A 283 -31.84 -1.08 -9.84
N ALA A 284 -33.15 -1.32 -9.70
CA ALA A 284 -33.88 -1.02 -8.48
C ALA A 284 -33.42 -1.91 -7.31
N LEU A 285 -33.22 -3.21 -7.56
CA LEU A 285 -32.76 -4.17 -6.56
C LEU A 285 -31.31 -3.87 -6.11
N GLU A 286 -30.39 -3.63 -7.05
CA GLU A 286 -29.01 -3.24 -6.71
C GLU A 286 -28.96 -1.92 -5.92
N ARG A 287 -29.78 -0.93 -6.28
CA ARG A 287 -29.88 0.32 -5.50
C ARG A 287 -30.42 0.11 -4.10
N LEU A 288 -31.45 -0.73 -3.94
CA LEU A 288 -32.02 -1.02 -2.63
C LEU A 288 -30.98 -1.69 -1.73
N MET A 289 -30.24 -2.68 -2.26
CA MET A 289 -29.16 -3.35 -1.55
C MET A 289 -27.99 -2.40 -1.22
N GLY A 290 -27.64 -1.50 -2.14
CA GLY A 290 -26.61 -0.49 -1.90
C GLY A 290 -27.01 0.54 -0.82
N ILE A 291 -28.27 0.99 -0.81
CA ILE A 291 -28.81 1.88 0.23
C ILE A 291 -28.81 1.18 1.59
N LEU A 292 -29.22 -0.08 1.65
CA LEU A 292 -29.16 -0.89 2.88
C LEU A 292 -27.73 -0.99 3.42
N GLN A 293 -26.74 -1.29 2.56
CA GLN A 293 -25.33 -1.34 2.97
C GLN A 293 -24.83 0.00 3.52
N ILE A 294 -25.11 1.11 2.83
CA ILE A 294 -24.73 2.45 3.29
C ILE A 294 -25.41 2.78 4.62
N GLY A 295 -26.67 2.38 4.82
CA GLY A 295 -27.42 2.59 6.06
C GLY A 295 -26.90 1.78 7.25
N THR A 296 -26.35 0.59 7.02
CA THR A 296 -25.75 -0.26 8.09
C THR A 296 -24.37 0.21 8.56
N ALA A 297 -23.64 0.97 7.74
CA ALA A 297 -22.31 1.47 8.05
C ALA A 297 -22.23 2.45 9.25
N PRO A 298 -23.10 3.48 9.38
CA PRO A 298 -23.07 4.36 10.55
C PRO A 298 -23.50 3.65 11.83
N LEU A 299 -24.44 2.68 11.75
CA LEU A 299 -24.88 1.90 12.91
C LEU A 299 -23.73 1.05 13.47
N THR A 300 -22.99 0.36 12.60
CA THR A 300 -21.81 -0.42 12.99
C THR A 300 -20.66 0.46 13.51
N ALA A 301 -20.48 1.67 12.94
CA ALA A 301 -19.48 2.64 13.42
C ALA A 301 -19.82 3.25 14.79
N ILE A 302 -21.09 3.55 15.07
CA ILE A 302 -21.54 4.05 16.39
C ILE A 302 -21.28 3.00 17.48
N ILE A 303 -21.55 1.72 17.16
CA ILE A 303 -21.32 0.62 18.09
C ILE A 303 -19.82 0.38 18.29
N LEU A 304 -19.00 0.47 17.24
CA LEU A 304 -17.54 0.47 17.35
C LEU A 304 -17.03 1.59 18.26
N TYR A 305 -17.51 2.83 18.08
CA TYR A 305 -17.14 3.98 18.91
C TYR A 305 -17.49 3.76 20.39
N SER A 306 -18.68 3.22 20.67
CA SER A 306 -19.12 2.86 22.02
C SER A 306 -18.20 1.81 22.67
N LEU A 307 -17.84 0.75 21.93
CA LEU A 307 -16.92 -0.31 22.40
C LEU A 307 -15.51 0.22 22.65
N THR A 308 -14.98 1.09 21.78
CA THR A 308 -13.67 1.72 21.98
C THR A 308 -13.63 2.69 23.15
N THR A 309 -14.75 3.37 23.44
CA THR A 309 -14.83 4.30 24.58
C THR A 309 -14.87 3.54 25.91
N LEU A 310 -15.50 2.37 25.93
CA LEU A 310 -15.50 1.45 27.08
C LEU A 310 -14.09 0.91 27.39
N LEU A 311 -13.31 0.58 26.36
CA LEU A 311 -11.89 0.19 26.49
C LEU A 311 -11.02 1.29 27.11
N VAL A 312 -11.09 2.51 26.57
CA VAL A 312 -10.21 3.62 26.96
C VAL A 312 -10.49 4.09 28.39
N ARG A 313 -11.74 3.97 28.85
CA ARG A 313 -12.14 4.40 30.21
C ARG A 313 -11.83 3.36 31.30
N GLY A 314 -11.32 2.17 30.97
CA GLY A 314 -10.98 1.15 31.97
C GLY A 314 -12.15 0.66 32.81
N MET A 315 -13.39 0.97 32.42
CA MET A 315 -14.61 0.58 33.13
C MET A 315 -15.02 -0.85 32.72
N TYR A 316 -14.23 -1.84 33.11
CA TYR A 316 -14.53 -3.25 32.87
C TYR A 316 -15.64 -3.82 33.79
N MET A 317 -16.07 -3.05 34.80
CA MET A 317 -16.68 -3.62 36.02
C MET A 317 -18.19 -3.41 36.27
N PRO A 318 -19.03 -2.90 35.35
CA PRO A 318 -20.46 -3.21 35.47
C PRO A 318 -21.03 -4.04 34.31
N PHE A 319 -20.39 -4.09 33.14
CA PHE A 319 -21.08 -4.52 31.91
C PHE A 319 -20.70 -5.89 31.34
N MET A 320 -19.68 -6.58 31.88
CA MET A 320 -19.28 -7.90 31.39
C MET A 320 -19.12 -8.91 32.53
N VAL A 321 -20.14 -9.74 32.72
CA VAL A 321 -20.06 -10.95 33.56
C VAL A 321 -20.34 -12.15 32.65
N ALA A 322 -19.29 -12.76 32.10
CA ALA A 322 -19.34 -14.07 31.45
C ALA A 322 -17.98 -14.75 31.62
N PRO A 323 -17.90 -16.11 31.62
CA PRO A 323 -16.72 -16.84 32.02
C PRO A 323 -15.67 -16.78 30.91
N LEU A 324 -14.79 -15.79 30.99
CA LEU A 324 -13.75 -15.57 29.99
C LEU A 324 -12.50 -16.44 30.27
N PRO A 325 -11.81 -16.92 29.21
CA PRO A 325 -10.46 -17.48 29.33
C PRO A 325 -9.47 -16.43 29.89
N PRO A 326 -8.33 -16.84 30.47
CA PRO A 326 -7.51 -16.00 31.36
C PRO A 326 -6.99 -14.70 30.73
N GLU A 327 -6.73 -13.72 31.60
CA GLU A 327 -6.49 -12.28 31.36
C GLU A 327 -5.55 -11.84 30.20
N PRO A 328 -4.51 -12.57 29.75
CA PRO A 328 -3.65 -12.07 28.65
C PRO A 328 -4.26 -12.15 27.23
N ALA A 329 -5.40 -12.83 27.02
CA ALA A 329 -5.98 -13.04 25.69
C ALA A 329 -7.05 -12.00 25.27
N TYR A 330 -7.48 -11.10 26.18
CA TYR A 330 -8.59 -10.18 25.94
C TYR A 330 -8.25 -9.03 24.98
N VAL A 331 -7.11 -8.38 25.20
CA VAL A 331 -6.64 -7.24 24.40
C VAL A 331 -6.46 -7.61 22.92
N PRO A 332 -5.77 -8.71 22.53
CA PRO A 332 -5.58 -9.03 21.12
C PRO A 332 -6.91 -9.36 20.43
N LEU A 333 -7.82 -10.08 21.10
CA LEU A 333 -9.10 -10.45 20.51
C LEU A 333 -10.00 -9.23 20.26
N LEU A 334 -9.96 -8.27 21.19
CA LEU A 334 -10.73 -7.05 21.07
C LEU A 334 -10.13 -6.07 20.03
N VAL A 335 -8.80 -6.00 19.93
CA VAL A 335 -8.12 -5.31 18.82
C VAL A 335 -8.52 -5.90 17.46
N VAL A 336 -8.57 -7.24 17.34
CA VAL A 336 -9.03 -7.93 16.12
C VAL A 336 -10.49 -7.59 15.80
N MET A 337 -11.35 -7.50 16.82
CA MET A 337 -12.76 -7.10 16.64
C MET A 337 -12.88 -5.65 16.14
N CYS A 338 -12.13 -4.70 16.72
CA CYS A 338 -12.10 -3.31 16.28
C CYS A 338 -11.60 -3.16 14.84
N ILE A 339 -10.50 -3.85 14.49
CA ILE A 339 -9.96 -3.85 13.13
C ILE A 339 -10.99 -4.41 12.15
N SER A 340 -11.65 -5.52 12.50
CA SER A 340 -12.67 -6.16 11.66
C SER A 340 -13.88 -5.25 11.43
N LEU A 341 -14.34 -4.54 12.46
CA LEU A 341 -15.45 -3.57 12.37
C LEU A 341 -15.09 -2.35 11.51
N VAL A 342 -13.87 -1.81 11.64
CA VAL A 342 -13.39 -0.72 10.76
C VAL A 342 -13.37 -1.17 9.30
N PHE A 343 -12.84 -2.35 9.02
CA PHE A 343 -12.84 -2.86 7.65
C PHE A 343 -14.24 -3.15 7.13
N SER A 344 -15.14 -3.68 7.97
CA SER A 344 -16.54 -3.93 7.61
C SER A 344 -17.29 -2.65 7.25
N THR A 345 -17.11 -1.58 8.04
CA THR A 345 -17.76 -0.27 7.77
C THR A 345 -17.27 0.35 6.46
N LEU A 346 -15.95 0.37 6.24
CA LEU A 346 -15.36 0.89 5.00
C LEU A 346 -15.79 0.08 3.78
N ALA A 347 -15.77 -1.25 3.89
CA ALA A 347 -16.20 -2.14 2.82
C ALA A 347 -17.67 -1.94 2.46
N ALA A 348 -18.56 -1.81 3.45
CA ALA A 348 -19.99 -1.56 3.24
C ALA A 348 -20.27 -0.24 2.52
N ILE A 349 -19.55 0.84 2.88
CA ILE A 349 -19.70 2.14 2.23
C ILE A 349 -19.25 2.07 0.77
N ILE A 350 -18.08 1.47 0.53
CA ILE A 350 -17.51 1.39 -0.82
C ILE A 350 -18.37 0.48 -1.71
N SER A 351 -18.76 -0.70 -1.24
CA SER A 351 -19.62 -1.63 -2.00
C SER A 351 -21.01 -1.03 -2.25
N GLY A 352 -21.57 -0.34 -1.27
CA GLY A 352 -22.87 0.30 -1.41
C GLY A 352 -22.86 1.46 -2.43
N LEU A 353 -21.80 2.28 -2.42
CA LEU A 353 -21.62 3.34 -3.42
C LEU A 353 -21.45 2.81 -4.85
N ILE A 354 -20.76 1.67 -5.00
CA ILE A 354 -20.62 0.99 -6.30
C ILE A 354 -21.98 0.53 -6.81
N LEU A 355 -22.77 -0.14 -5.97
CA LEU A 355 -24.11 -0.64 -6.31
C LEU A 355 -25.07 0.49 -6.69
N VAL A 356 -25.03 1.61 -5.98
CA VAL A 356 -25.90 2.78 -6.28
C VAL A 356 -25.52 3.47 -7.59
N LYS A 357 -24.22 3.52 -7.92
CA LYS A 357 -23.71 4.17 -9.13
C LYS A 357 -23.80 3.30 -10.39
N ARG A 358 -24.01 1.98 -10.27
CA ARG A 358 -24.18 1.09 -11.42
C ARG A 358 -25.36 1.55 -12.29
N ARG A 359 -25.09 1.68 -13.59
CA ARG A 359 -26.12 1.90 -14.61
C ARG A 359 -25.95 0.87 -15.70
N TYR A 360 -27.03 0.15 -15.99
CA TYR A 360 -27.09 -0.72 -17.15
C TYR A 360 -27.55 0.10 -18.35
N ALA A 361 -26.85 -0.05 -19.49
CA ALA A 361 -27.34 0.47 -20.75
C ALA A 361 -28.60 -0.32 -21.14
N THR A 362 -29.69 0.40 -21.41
CA THR A 362 -31.02 -0.11 -21.76
C THR A 362 -31.31 0.03 -23.24
#